data_AF-A0A2J8A3N8-F1
#
_entry.id   AF-A0A2J8A3N8-F1
#
_cell.length_a   1.000
_cell.length_b   1.000
_cell.length_c   1.000
_cell.angle_alpha   90.00
_cell.angle_beta   90.00
_cell.angle_gamma   90.00
#
_symmetry.space_group_name_H-M   'P 1'
#
loop_
_entity.id
_entity.type
_entity.pdbx_description
1 polymer ?
#
loop_
_entity_poly.entity_id
_entity_poly.type
_entity_poly.pdbx_seq_one_letter_code
_entity_poly.pdbx_strand_id
1 'polypeptide(L)'
;MATAATEIEEIPESSGNFCTQVGRALRSTTSAAGFGVGWYSQAGTPHLRASSSYDAVARSYTLTFKQHTPPSPGQEAKEPVLIPIKLGLLGPEGADMQLRLQGADGSVTDMGTEAVLRFESSEASFTFLEVAAEPVPSLLRGFSAPVRLEVEGQGDEQLQFLLAHDTDPFNRQYDSGRQAAMRAQLERIVAHKGLSDNVLEIAAKSLK
;
A
#
# COMPACT_ATOMS: atom_id res chain seq x y z
N MET A 1 -45.30 -37.45 15.48
CA MET A 1 -44.43 -37.07 14.35
C MET A 1 -44.76 -35.64 14.00
N ALA A 2 -44.00 -34.69 14.53
CA ALA A 2 -44.24 -33.26 14.35
C ALA A 2 -43.15 -32.68 13.45
N THR A 3 -43.60 -32.10 12.34
CA THR A 3 -42.84 -31.42 11.30
C THR A 3 -42.25 -30.13 11.88
N ALA A 4 -40.92 -29.98 11.86
CA ALA A 4 -40.26 -28.71 12.17
C ALA A 4 -40.11 -27.92 10.87
N ALA A 5 -40.85 -26.83 10.76
CA ALA A 5 -40.74 -25.86 9.69
C ALA A 5 -39.37 -25.17 9.76
N THR A 6 -38.66 -25.14 8.63
CA THR A 6 -37.50 -24.28 8.43
C THR A 6 -38.01 -22.85 8.27
N GLU A 7 -37.95 -22.06 9.34
CA GLU A 7 -38.09 -20.60 9.23
C GLU A 7 -36.89 -20.06 8.45
N ILE A 8 -37.17 -19.58 7.24
CA ILE A 8 -36.26 -18.75 6.47
C ILE A 8 -36.35 -17.36 7.11
N GLU A 9 -35.34 -17.00 7.89
CA GLU A 9 -35.23 -15.67 8.50
C GLU A 9 -35.06 -14.64 7.35
N GLU A 10 -36.11 -13.87 7.09
CA GLU A 10 -36.10 -12.78 6.11
C GLU A 10 -35.04 -11.75 6.52
N ILE A 11 -33.99 -11.63 5.70
CA ILE A 11 -32.98 -10.58 5.84
C ILE A 11 -33.69 -9.24 5.57
N PRO A 12 -33.75 -8.31 6.54
CA PRO A 12 -34.40 -7.03 6.31
C PRO A 12 -33.65 -6.28 5.21
N GLU A 13 -34.38 -5.68 4.26
CA GLU A 13 -33.84 -4.80 3.22
C GLU A 13 -33.17 -3.58 3.87
N SER A 14 -31.92 -3.75 4.30
CA SER A 14 -31.08 -2.68 4.79
C SER A 14 -30.57 -1.91 3.59
N SER A 15 -30.94 -0.64 3.51
CA SER A 15 -30.57 0.39 2.54
C SER A 15 -29.04 0.59 2.42
N GLY A 16 -28.35 -0.40 1.87
CA GLY A 16 -26.92 -0.37 1.59
C GLY A 16 -26.62 -1.29 0.40
N ASN A 17 -25.75 -0.82 -0.50
CA ASN A 17 -25.37 -1.58 -1.69
C ASN A 17 -24.74 -2.94 -1.33
N PHE A 18 -24.78 -3.89 -2.28
CA PHE A 18 -24.26 -5.26 -2.10
C PHE A 18 -22.82 -5.29 -1.55
N CYS A 19 -21.98 -4.34 -1.98
CA CYS A 19 -20.61 -4.18 -1.48
C CYS A 19 -20.53 -3.89 0.03
N THR A 20 -21.41 -3.00 0.52
CA THR A 20 -21.53 -2.67 1.94
C THR A 20 -22.01 -3.88 2.75
N GLN A 21 -22.88 -4.71 2.16
CA GLN A 21 -23.38 -5.94 2.78
C GLN A 21 -22.29 -7.01 2.87
N VAL A 22 -21.50 -7.22 1.79
CA VAL A 22 -20.33 -8.13 1.80
C VAL A 22 -19.29 -7.66 2.81
N GLY A 23 -18.98 -6.36 2.84
CA GLY A 23 -18.08 -5.81 3.85
C GLY A 23 -18.59 -6.02 5.27
N ARG A 24 -19.90 -5.98 5.51
CA ARG A 24 -20.52 -6.24 6.83
C ARG A 24 -20.44 -7.72 7.21
N ALA A 25 -20.69 -8.62 6.27
CA ALA A 25 -20.57 -10.07 6.49
C ALA A 25 -19.12 -10.49 6.81
N LEU A 26 -18.12 -9.89 6.15
CA LEU A 26 -16.71 -10.17 6.43
C LEU A 26 -16.28 -9.71 7.83
N ARG A 27 -16.94 -8.70 8.42
CA ARG A 27 -16.68 -8.24 9.80
C ARG A 27 -17.20 -9.20 10.87
N SER A 28 -18.24 -9.99 10.59
CA SER A 28 -18.83 -10.88 11.60
C SER A 28 -18.09 -12.23 11.70
N THR A 29 -17.31 -12.61 10.68
CA THR A 29 -16.64 -13.92 10.60
C THR A 29 -15.15 -13.90 10.91
N THR A 30 -14.53 -12.72 11.00
CA THR A 30 -13.08 -12.57 11.24
C THR A 30 -12.87 -11.55 12.35
N SER A 31 -11.98 -11.81 13.31
CA SER A 31 -11.67 -10.85 14.40
C SER A 31 -10.99 -9.56 13.91
N ALA A 32 -10.84 -9.39 12.59
CA ALA A 32 -10.32 -8.22 11.93
C ALA A 32 -11.41 -7.15 11.80
N ALA A 33 -11.77 -6.53 12.93
CA ALA A 33 -12.61 -5.34 12.94
C ALA A 33 -11.91 -4.20 12.18
N GLY A 34 -12.28 -4.00 10.90
CA GLY A 34 -11.77 -2.91 10.06
C GLY A 34 -11.56 -3.25 8.58
N PHE A 35 -11.52 -4.55 8.22
CA PHE A 35 -11.30 -4.94 6.83
C PHE A 35 -12.47 -4.50 5.91
N GLY A 36 -12.18 -3.59 4.97
CA GLY A 36 -12.89 -3.47 3.70
C GLY A 36 -13.98 -2.42 3.58
N VAL A 37 -14.46 -1.76 4.65
CA VAL A 37 -15.56 -0.77 4.49
C VAL A 37 -15.12 0.41 3.64
N GLY A 38 -14.00 1.05 4.00
CA GLY A 38 -13.50 2.22 3.29
C GLY A 38 -13.24 1.96 1.81
N TRP A 39 -12.60 0.83 1.48
CA TRP A 39 -12.30 0.44 0.10
C TRP A 39 -13.54 0.26 -0.79
N TYR A 40 -14.67 -0.14 -0.20
CA TYR A 40 -15.92 -0.35 -0.94
C TYR A 40 -16.89 0.83 -0.84
N SER A 41 -16.63 1.81 0.03
CA SER A 41 -17.50 2.96 0.26
C SER A 41 -16.97 4.28 -0.33
N GLN A 42 -15.67 4.39 -0.60
CA GLN A 42 -15.09 5.60 -1.19
C GLN A 42 -14.36 5.34 -2.50
N ALA A 43 -14.60 6.22 -3.47
CA ALA A 43 -13.86 6.25 -4.73
C ALA A 43 -12.51 6.95 -4.58
N GLY A 44 -11.62 6.76 -5.55
CA GLY A 44 -10.30 7.37 -5.57
C GLY A 44 -9.20 6.42 -5.12
N THR A 45 -7.98 6.74 -5.52
CA THR A 45 -6.79 5.97 -5.16
C THR A 45 -6.10 6.67 -3.99
N PRO A 46 -5.91 5.99 -2.84
CA PRO A 46 -5.18 6.57 -1.73
C PRO A 46 -3.73 6.86 -2.12
N HIS A 47 -3.21 7.98 -1.64
CA HIS A 47 -1.79 8.32 -1.68
C HIS A 47 -1.20 7.89 -0.34
N LEU A 48 -0.16 7.07 -0.39
CA LEU A 48 0.62 6.61 0.75
C LEU A 48 2.00 7.24 0.66
N ARG A 49 2.34 8.05 1.65
CA ARG A 49 3.68 8.59 1.80
C ARG A 49 4.42 7.84 2.90
N ALA A 50 5.66 7.44 2.63
CA ALA A 50 6.55 6.83 3.59
C ALA A 50 7.77 7.72 3.81
N SER A 51 8.17 7.88 5.06
CA SER A 51 9.45 8.49 5.43
C SER A 51 10.14 7.60 6.46
N SER A 52 11.46 7.70 6.54
CA SER A 52 12.24 6.84 7.40
C SER A 52 13.32 7.58 8.17
N SER A 53 13.64 7.08 9.36
CA SER A 53 14.81 7.49 10.12
C SER A 53 15.53 6.29 10.72
N TYR A 54 16.85 6.31 10.67
CA TYR A 54 17.70 5.29 11.27
C TYR A 54 18.54 5.89 12.39
N ASP A 55 18.55 5.23 13.55
CA ASP A 55 19.44 5.53 14.67
C ASP A 55 20.48 4.41 14.80
N ALA A 56 21.73 4.72 14.44
CA ALA A 56 22.84 3.77 14.49
C ALA A 56 23.27 3.40 15.92
N VAL A 57 23.04 4.27 16.90
CA VAL A 57 23.39 4.03 18.31
C VAL A 57 22.36 3.09 18.94
N ALA A 58 21.08 3.38 18.73
CA ALA A 58 19.97 2.55 19.19
C ALA A 58 19.75 1.30 18.34
N ARG A 59 20.35 1.23 17.15
CA ARG A 59 20.12 0.18 16.13
C ARG A 59 18.63 0.02 15.85
N SER A 60 17.97 1.14 15.61
CA SER A 60 16.53 1.19 15.38
C SER A 60 16.23 1.93 14.08
N TYR A 61 15.22 1.42 13.37
CA TYR A 61 14.75 1.98 12.11
C TYR A 61 13.26 2.27 12.23
N THR A 62 12.86 3.52 12.02
CA THR A 62 11.47 3.94 12.14
C THR A 62 10.92 4.29 10.77
N LEU A 63 9.83 3.63 10.38
CA LEU A 63 9.04 3.98 9.20
C LEU A 63 7.81 4.76 9.63
N THR A 64 7.64 5.97 9.11
CA THR A 64 6.45 6.78 9.31
C THR A 64 5.64 6.79 8.02
N PHE A 65 4.36 6.43 8.12
CA PHE A 65 3.44 6.42 7.00
C PHE A 65 2.39 7.51 7.18
N LYS A 66 2.03 8.15 6.07
CA LYS A 66 0.90 9.08 5.97
C LYS A 66 0.02 8.65 4.82
N GLN A 67 -1.29 8.63 5.03
CA GLN A 67 -2.24 8.40 3.94
C GLN A 67 -3.22 9.55 3.79
N HIS A 68 -3.59 9.79 2.54
CA HIS A 68 -4.64 10.72 2.16
C HIS A 68 -5.23 10.30 0.82
N THR A 69 -6.54 10.41 0.66
CA THR A 69 -7.21 10.20 -0.63
C THR A 69 -7.72 11.56 -1.12
N PRO A 70 -7.35 12.00 -2.34
CA PRO A 70 -7.90 13.25 -2.89
C PRO A 70 -9.42 13.23 -3.03
N PRO A 71 -10.09 14.38 -2.96
CA PRO A 71 -11.52 14.52 -3.29
C PRO A 71 -11.85 13.92 -4.66
N SER A 72 -13.03 13.33 -4.78
CA SER A 72 -13.56 12.83 -6.06
C SER A 72 -14.98 13.38 -6.30
N PRO A 73 -15.46 13.46 -7.55
CA PRO A 73 -16.81 13.95 -7.83
C PRO A 73 -17.87 13.25 -6.96
N GLY A 74 -18.66 14.03 -6.21
CA GLY A 74 -19.69 13.53 -5.31
C GLY A 74 -19.19 13.00 -3.96
N GLN A 75 -17.88 13.05 -3.69
CA GLN A 75 -17.26 12.66 -2.43
C GLN A 75 -16.06 13.57 -2.11
N GLU A 76 -16.33 14.72 -1.52
CA GLU A 76 -15.30 15.71 -1.15
C GLU A 76 -14.52 15.29 0.11
N ALA A 77 -15.21 14.74 1.11
CA ALA A 77 -14.60 14.21 2.31
C ALA A 77 -14.17 12.75 2.11
N LYS A 78 -12.94 12.44 2.51
CA LYS A 78 -12.34 11.11 2.43
C LYS A 78 -11.81 10.70 3.80
N GLU A 79 -12.01 9.44 4.14
CA GLU A 79 -11.55 8.86 5.38
C GLU A 79 -10.32 7.98 5.14
N PRO A 80 -9.40 7.84 6.10
CA PRO A 80 -8.34 6.85 6.04
C PRO A 80 -8.88 5.44 5.81
N VAL A 81 -8.17 4.64 5.03
CA VAL A 81 -8.49 3.22 4.80
C VAL A 81 -7.48 2.32 5.48
N LEU A 82 -7.89 1.07 5.73
CA LEU A 82 -6.94 0.03 6.09
C LEU A 82 -6.07 -0.30 4.87
N ILE A 83 -4.79 0.02 4.95
CA ILE A 83 -3.76 -0.31 3.96
C ILE A 83 -2.88 -1.43 4.55
N PRO A 84 -2.94 -2.66 4.02
CA PRO A 84 -1.95 -3.68 4.33
C PRO A 84 -0.65 -3.36 3.59
N ILE A 85 0.41 -3.01 4.33
CA ILE A 85 1.73 -2.67 3.78
C ILE A 85 2.64 -3.87 3.94
N LYS A 86 2.79 -4.67 2.86
CA LYS A 86 3.76 -5.75 2.82
C LYS A 86 5.15 -5.17 2.57
N LEU A 87 6.14 -5.50 3.40
CA LEU A 87 7.47 -4.92 3.31
C LEU A 87 8.59 -5.89 3.73
N GLY A 88 9.79 -5.56 3.27
CA GLY A 88 11.06 -6.07 3.78
C GLY A 88 12.08 -4.93 3.93
N LEU A 89 13.11 -5.15 4.73
CA LEU A 89 14.22 -4.22 4.90
C LEU A 89 15.47 -4.86 4.31
N LEU A 90 16.07 -4.25 3.29
CA LEU A 90 17.30 -4.75 2.70
C LEU A 90 18.51 -4.13 3.39
N GLY A 91 19.44 -4.98 3.81
CA GLY A 91 20.74 -4.51 4.30
C GLY A 91 21.66 -4.01 3.19
N PRO A 92 22.84 -3.46 3.54
CA PRO A 92 23.79 -2.93 2.56
C PRO A 92 24.27 -3.94 1.49
N GLU A 93 24.24 -5.24 1.81
CA GLU A 93 24.60 -6.32 0.88
C GLU A 93 23.40 -6.81 0.04
N GLY A 94 22.22 -6.24 0.23
CA GLY A 94 21.00 -6.59 -0.50
C GLY A 94 20.22 -7.78 0.07
N ALA A 95 20.69 -8.38 1.16
CA ALA A 95 19.96 -9.43 1.87
C ALA A 95 18.84 -8.84 2.73
N ASP A 96 17.70 -9.54 2.81
CA ASP A 96 16.62 -9.16 3.72
C ASP A 96 17.09 -9.28 5.18
N MET A 97 16.80 -8.25 5.96
CA MET A 97 17.05 -8.18 7.40
C MET A 97 15.87 -8.75 8.19
N GLN A 98 16.15 -9.25 9.40
CA GLN A 98 15.10 -9.63 10.35
C GLN A 98 14.31 -8.41 10.81
N LEU A 99 12.99 -8.55 10.78
CA LEU A 99 12.02 -7.54 11.17
C LEU A 99 11.58 -7.81 12.61
N ARG A 100 12.10 -7.02 13.54
CA ARG A 100 11.67 -7.05 14.96
C ARG A 100 10.89 -5.80 15.29
N LEU A 101 9.56 -5.90 15.22
CA LEU A 101 8.67 -4.76 15.43
C LEU A 101 8.47 -4.50 16.92
N GLN A 102 8.62 -3.23 17.32
CA GLN A 102 8.27 -2.76 18.65
C GLN A 102 6.75 -2.56 18.78
N GLY A 103 6.13 -3.26 19.72
CA GLY A 103 4.73 -3.09 20.11
C GLY A 103 4.52 -1.87 21.00
N ALA A 104 3.28 -1.39 21.07
CA ALA A 104 2.91 -0.22 21.89
C ALA A 104 3.10 -0.44 23.41
N ASP A 105 3.08 -1.70 23.84
CA ASP A 105 3.36 -2.13 25.22
C ASP A 105 4.85 -2.34 25.51
N GLY A 106 5.72 -2.07 24.53
CA GLY A 106 7.16 -2.31 24.60
C GLY A 106 7.57 -3.76 24.31
N SER A 107 6.62 -4.65 23.98
CA SER A 107 6.95 -5.99 23.50
C SER A 107 7.67 -5.94 22.15
N VAL A 108 8.42 -6.98 21.83
CA VAL A 108 9.12 -7.10 20.54
C VAL A 108 8.62 -8.34 19.84
N THR A 109 8.11 -8.18 18.64
CA THR A 109 7.60 -9.28 17.81
C THR A 109 8.58 -9.56 16.68
N ASP A 110 9.10 -10.78 16.60
CA ASP A 110 9.87 -11.25 15.45
C ASP A 110 8.89 -11.60 14.31
N MET A 111 9.04 -10.92 13.18
CA MET A 111 8.19 -11.06 12.00
C MET A 111 8.92 -11.77 10.85
N GLY A 112 10.10 -12.36 11.08
CA GLY A 112 10.94 -12.91 10.02
C GLY A 112 11.54 -11.82 9.14
N THR A 113 11.78 -12.12 7.86
CA THR A 113 12.41 -11.19 6.90
C THR A 113 11.40 -10.39 6.07
N GLU A 114 10.11 -10.71 6.17
CA GLU A 114 9.04 -10.09 5.41
C GLU A 114 7.77 -10.02 6.27
N ALA A 115 7.15 -8.84 6.33
CA ALA A 115 6.00 -8.59 7.20
C ALA A 115 4.88 -7.84 6.47
N VAL A 116 3.66 -7.95 6.98
CA VAL A 116 2.53 -7.10 6.58
C VAL A 116 2.15 -6.21 7.75
N LEU A 117 2.34 -4.90 7.61
CA LEU A 117 1.88 -3.91 8.56
C LEU A 117 0.42 -3.54 8.28
N ARG A 118 -0.36 -3.42 9.35
CA ARG A 118 -1.76 -2.98 9.31
C ARG A 118 -1.81 -1.47 9.58
N PHE A 119 -1.96 -0.65 8.54
CA PHE A 119 -2.00 0.81 8.67
C PHE A 119 -3.41 1.36 8.41
N GLU A 120 -4.02 2.03 9.38
CA GLU A 120 -5.42 2.48 9.31
C GLU A 120 -5.63 3.97 9.59
N SER A 121 -4.71 4.58 10.33
CA SER A 121 -4.78 5.99 10.70
C SER A 121 -4.32 6.88 9.56
N SER A 122 -4.55 8.20 9.65
CA SER A 122 -3.99 9.17 8.71
C SER A 122 -2.46 9.23 8.78
N GLU A 123 -1.88 8.97 9.95
CA GLU A 123 -0.44 8.92 10.21
C GLU A 123 -0.13 7.88 11.30
N ALA A 124 0.94 7.11 11.11
CA ALA A 124 1.45 6.17 12.12
C ALA A 124 2.94 5.88 11.89
N SER A 125 3.65 5.55 12.95
CA SER A 125 5.06 5.16 12.90
C SER A 125 5.25 3.73 13.41
N PHE A 126 6.14 2.98 12.76
CA PHE A 126 6.49 1.61 13.07
C PHE A 126 8.00 1.51 13.26
N THR A 127 8.43 1.08 14.44
CA THR A 127 9.84 1.00 14.81
C THR A 127 10.33 -0.43 14.82
N PHE A 128 11.34 -0.69 14.01
CA PHE A 128 12.07 -1.95 13.95
C PHE A 128 13.34 -1.85 14.80
N LEU A 129 13.57 -2.84 15.64
CA LEU A 129 14.72 -2.92 16.54
C LEU A 129 15.78 -3.88 16.01
N GLU A 130 16.98 -3.78 16.56
CA GLU A 130 18.13 -4.62 16.21
C GLU A 130 18.53 -4.54 14.73
N VAL A 131 18.29 -3.39 14.12
CA VAL A 131 18.68 -3.10 12.75
C VAL A 131 20.15 -2.69 12.76
N ALA A 132 21.02 -3.58 12.27
CA ALA A 132 22.47 -3.45 12.45
C ALA A 132 23.13 -2.37 11.57
N ALA A 133 22.51 -2.02 10.44
CA ALA A 133 22.96 -1.01 9.49
C ALA A 133 21.73 -0.34 8.87
N GLU A 134 21.90 0.87 8.33
CA GLU A 134 20.81 1.61 7.68
C GLU A 134 20.24 0.78 6.52
N PRO A 135 18.95 0.40 6.58
CA PRO A 135 18.34 -0.44 5.56
C PRO A 135 17.76 0.39 4.41
N VAL A 136 17.62 -0.25 3.25
CA VAL A 136 16.78 0.26 2.16
C VAL A 136 15.41 -0.42 2.26
N PRO A 137 14.31 0.32 2.49
CA PRO A 137 12.99 -0.26 2.66
C PRO A 137 12.42 -0.69 1.30
N SER A 138 12.01 -1.95 1.20
CA SER A 138 11.20 -2.46 0.10
C SER A 138 9.73 -2.46 0.54
N LEU A 139 8.96 -1.49 0.05
CA LEU A 139 7.58 -1.26 0.46
C LEU A 139 6.59 -1.77 -0.59
N LEU A 140 5.37 -2.09 -0.14
CA LEU A 140 4.26 -2.60 -0.96
C LEU A 140 4.61 -3.82 -1.83
N ARG A 141 5.45 -4.73 -1.30
CA ARG A 141 5.84 -5.98 -1.97
C ARG A 141 4.62 -6.74 -2.48
N GLY A 142 4.72 -7.26 -3.70
CA GLY A 142 3.61 -7.96 -4.36
C GLY A 142 2.36 -7.10 -4.56
N PHE A 143 2.49 -5.76 -4.57
CA PHE A 143 1.38 -4.82 -4.68
C PHE A 143 0.31 -5.02 -3.61
N SER A 144 0.74 -5.06 -2.35
CA SER A 144 -0.12 -5.42 -1.21
C SER A 144 -1.36 -4.55 -1.04
N ALA A 145 -1.34 -3.31 -1.54
CA ALA A 145 -2.49 -2.42 -1.58
C ALA A 145 -2.48 -1.55 -2.84
N PRO A 146 -3.65 -1.23 -3.43
CA PRO A 146 -3.75 -0.41 -4.64
C PRO A 146 -3.68 1.08 -4.29
N VAL A 147 -2.47 1.54 -3.92
CA VAL A 147 -2.19 2.92 -3.51
C VAL A 147 -1.08 3.53 -4.37
N ARG A 148 -1.00 4.87 -4.40
CA ARG A 148 0.15 5.58 -4.96
C ARG A 148 1.19 5.76 -3.85
N LEU A 149 2.37 5.18 -4.03
CA LEU A 149 3.47 5.27 -3.06
C LEU A 149 4.39 6.45 -3.39
N GLU A 150 4.70 7.26 -2.38
CA GLU A 150 5.78 8.25 -2.38
C GLU A 150 6.72 7.94 -1.22
N VAL A 151 8.02 7.75 -1.48
CA VAL A 151 9.03 7.56 -0.42
C VAL A 151 9.88 8.82 -0.32
N GLU A 152 9.85 9.48 0.83
CA GLU A 152 10.62 10.71 1.08
C GLU A 152 12.12 10.40 1.08
N GLY A 153 12.89 11.19 0.32
CA GLY A 153 14.35 11.04 0.25
C GLY A 153 14.84 9.87 -0.61
N GLN A 154 13.93 9.14 -1.30
CA GLN A 154 14.32 8.06 -2.19
C GLN A 154 14.94 8.62 -3.49
N GLY A 155 16.24 8.39 -3.64
CA GLY A 155 17.01 8.78 -4.82
C GLY A 155 17.24 7.62 -5.81
N ASP A 156 17.77 7.96 -6.98
CA ASP A 156 18.06 7.01 -8.07
C ASP A 156 18.94 5.83 -7.62
N GLU A 157 19.90 6.06 -6.72
CA GLU A 157 20.79 5.02 -6.21
C GLU A 157 20.03 3.96 -5.39
N GLN A 158 19.09 4.37 -4.55
CA GLN A 158 18.26 3.45 -3.78
C GLN A 158 17.29 2.68 -4.68
N LEU A 159 16.74 3.32 -5.71
CA LEU A 159 15.90 2.66 -6.70
C LEU A 159 16.69 1.62 -7.51
N GLN A 160 17.90 1.95 -7.94
CA GLN A 160 18.81 1.01 -8.61
C GLN A 160 19.19 -0.16 -7.70
N PHE A 161 19.42 0.12 -6.42
CA PHE A 161 19.70 -0.90 -5.42
C PHE A 161 18.52 -1.87 -5.25
N LEU A 162 17.30 -1.36 -5.09
CA LEU A 162 16.09 -2.19 -5.02
C LEU A 162 15.89 -3.01 -6.30
N LEU A 163 16.11 -2.42 -7.47
CA LEU A 163 16.02 -3.14 -8.74
C LEU A 163 16.98 -4.33 -8.82
N ALA A 164 18.20 -4.17 -8.30
CA ALA A 164 19.23 -5.19 -8.34
C ALA A 164 19.03 -6.28 -7.27
N HIS A 165 18.58 -5.89 -6.07
CA HIS A 165 18.66 -6.73 -4.88
C HIS A 165 17.33 -7.15 -4.28
N ASP A 166 16.21 -6.47 -4.58
CA ASP A 166 14.93 -6.77 -3.93
C ASP A 166 14.51 -8.22 -4.17
N THR A 167 14.19 -8.93 -3.10
CA THR A 167 13.78 -10.33 -3.19
C THR A 167 12.40 -10.45 -3.84
N ASP A 168 11.56 -9.41 -3.74
CA ASP A 168 10.25 -9.37 -4.36
C ASP A 168 10.36 -9.18 -5.90
N PRO A 169 9.86 -10.15 -6.70
CA PRO A 169 9.95 -10.07 -8.15
C PRO A 169 9.06 -8.97 -8.73
N PHE A 170 7.98 -8.57 -8.05
CA PHE A 170 7.13 -7.48 -8.52
C PHE A 170 7.91 -6.16 -8.49
N ASN A 171 8.52 -5.82 -7.36
CA ASN A 171 9.35 -4.61 -7.25
C ASN A 171 10.53 -4.60 -8.24
N ARG A 172 11.18 -5.74 -8.50
CA ARG A 172 12.25 -5.84 -9.53
C ARG A 172 11.76 -5.71 -10.97
N GLN A 173 10.59 -6.26 -11.29
CA GLN A 173 10.13 -6.38 -12.69
C GLN A 173 9.22 -5.24 -13.12
N TYR A 174 8.57 -4.54 -12.18
CA TYR A 174 7.54 -3.55 -12.50
C TYR A 174 7.98 -2.09 -12.43
N ASP A 175 9.11 -1.74 -11.82
CA ASP A 175 9.32 -0.33 -11.45
C ASP A 175 10.11 0.50 -12.47
N SER A 176 11.37 0.21 -12.79
CA SER A 176 12.17 1.16 -13.59
C SER A 176 12.11 0.93 -15.11
N GLY A 177 12.40 -0.29 -15.58
CA GLY A 177 12.49 -0.59 -17.01
C GLY A 177 11.15 -0.46 -17.75
N ARG A 178 10.05 -0.87 -17.10
CA ARG A 178 8.70 -0.75 -17.68
C ARG A 178 8.17 0.67 -17.61
N GLN A 179 8.42 1.42 -16.53
CA GLN A 179 8.07 2.84 -16.49
C GLN A 179 8.84 3.64 -17.53
N ALA A 180 10.15 3.38 -17.68
CA ALA A 180 10.97 4.02 -18.71
C ALA A 180 10.45 3.67 -20.12
N ALA A 181 10.15 2.39 -20.38
CA ALA A 181 9.58 1.97 -21.67
C ALA A 181 8.21 2.60 -21.92
N MET A 182 7.32 2.63 -20.93
CA MET A 182 5.99 3.24 -21.01
C MET A 182 6.09 4.75 -21.25
N ARG A 183 6.96 5.44 -20.52
CA ARG A 183 7.25 6.86 -20.69
C ARG A 183 7.76 7.14 -22.10
N ALA A 184 8.71 6.35 -22.60
CA ALA A 184 9.23 6.47 -23.96
C ALA A 184 8.12 6.24 -25.01
N GLN A 185 7.18 5.32 -24.78
CA GLN A 185 6.02 5.15 -25.65
C GLN A 185 5.09 6.36 -25.62
N LEU A 186 4.80 6.91 -24.44
CA LEU A 186 3.97 8.11 -24.29
C LEU A 186 4.60 9.34 -24.95
N GLU A 187 5.91 9.54 -24.79
CA GLU A 187 6.68 10.59 -25.46
C GLU A 187 6.62 10.43 -26.99
N ARG A 188 6.74 9.20 -27.49
CA ARG A 188 6.60 8.89 -28.91
C ARG A 188 5.19 9.17 -29.44
N ILE A 189 4.15 8.86 -28.65
CA ILE A 189 2.76 9.19 -28.99
C ILE A 189 2.62 10.70 -29.09
N VAL A 190 3.06 11.47 -28.08
CA VAL A 190 2.97 12.94 -28.09
C VAL A 190 3.74 13.58 -29.25
N ALA A 191 4.86 12.98 -29.67
CA ALA A 191 5.65 13.46 -30.80
C ALA A 191 5.02 13.18 -32.18
N HIS A 192 3.95 12.37 -32.26
CA HIS A 192 3.31 12.01 -33.53
C HIS A 192 2.44 13.16 -34.07
N LYS A 193 2.55 13.46 -35.38
CA LYS A 193 1.73 14.49 -36.02
C LYS A 193 0.36 13.93 -36.40
N GLY A 194 -0.70 14.71 -36.20
CA GLY A 194 -2.07 14.34 -36.59
C GLY A 194 -2.88 13.58 -35.51
N LEU A 195 -2.47 13.69 -34.24
CA LEU A 195 -3.28 13.19 -33.13
C LEU A 195 -4.54 14.05 -32.95
N SER A 196 -5.65 13.41 -32.59
CA SER A 196 -6.81 14.13 -32.07
C SER A 196 -6.48 14.78 -30.73
N ASP A 197 -7.06 15.94 -30.45
CA ASP A 197 -6.84 16.73 -29.23
C ASP A 197 -7.02 15.89 -27.95
N ASN A 198 -8.04 15.02 -27.90
CA ASN A 198 -8.30 14.14 -26.75
C ASN A 198 -7.14 13.19 -26.45
N VAL A 199 -6.51 12.62 -27.48
CA VAL A 199 -5.40 11.66 -27.31
C VAL A 199 -4.13 12.40 -26.89
N LEU A 200 -3.89 13.58 -27.46
CA LEU A 200 -2.79 14.45 -27.06
C LEU A 200 -2.92 14.87 -25.59
N GLU A 201 -4.12 15.26 -25.16
CA GLU A 201 -4.40 15.67 -23.79
C GLU A 201 -4.16 14.52 -22.80
N ILE A 202 -4.68 13.32 -23.09
CA ILE A 202 -4.50 12.14 -22.23
C ILE A 202 -3.01 11.79 -22.12
N ALA A 203 -2.30 11.66 -23.25
CA ALA A 203 -0.89 11.28 -23.26
C ALA A 203 0.00 12.31 -22.55
N ALA A 204 -0.29 13.61 -22.74
CA ALA A 204 0.46 14.68 -22.08
C ALA A 204 0.19 14.73 -20.56
N LYS A 205 -1.04 14.44 -20.12
CA LYS A 205 -1.35 14.34 -18.68
C LYS A 205 -0.72 13.12 -18.02
N SER A 206 -0.60 12.00 -18.73
CA SER A 206 0.05 10.79 -18.22
C SER A 206 1.57 10.91 -18.07
N LEU A 207 2.20 11.95 -18.66
CA LEU A 207 3.63 12.22 -18.54
C LEU A 207 4.01 13.18 -17.39
N LYS A 208 3.00 13.81 -16.76
CA LYS A 208 3.13 14.70 -15.60
C LYS A 208 2.92 13.95 -14.30
#